data_AF-A0A229T4P1-F1
#
_entry.id   AF-A0A229T4P1-F1
#
_cell.length_a   1.000
_cell.length_b   1.000
_cell.length_c   1.000
_cell.angle_alpha   90.00
_cell.angle_beta   90.00
_cell.angle_gamma   90.00
#
_symmetry.space_group_name_H-M   'P 1'
#
loop_
_entity.id
_entity.type
_entity.pdbx_description
1 polymer ?
#
loop_
_entity_poly.entity_id
_entity_poly.type
_entity_poly.pdbx_seq_one_letter_code
_entity_poly.pdbx_strand_id
1 'polypeptide(L)' 'MRRAAARPEETGSDPVELTRAQRYHGARLVASAAKDAEDCALLLAALGLTAADGVAETPAAVRRS' A
#
# COMPACT_ATOMS: atom_id res chain seq x y z
N MET A 1 -28.66 28.34 23.38
CA MET A 1 -28.39 26.95 22.97
C MET A 1 -26.97 26.88 22.41
N ARG A 2 -26.01 26.30 23.13
CA ARG A 2 -24.62 26.13 22.69
C ARG A 2 -24.46 24.68 22.25
N ARG A 3 -24.35 24.43 20.95
CA ARG A 3 -23.94 23.11 20.45
C ARG A 3 -22.45 22.98 20.74
N ALA A 4 -22.10 22.13 21.70
CA ALA A 4 -20.71 21.74 21.90
C ALA A 4 -20.21 21.13 20.58
N ALA A 5 -19.19 21.75 19.99
CA ALA A 5 -18.47 21.15 18.87
C ALA A 5 -18.00 19.77 19.33
N ALA A 6 -18.37 18.73 18.58
CA ALA A 6 -17.82 17.40 18.78
C ALA A 6 -16.30 17.55 18.85
N ARG A 7 -15.71 17.03 19.92
CA ARG A 7 -14.26 16.97 20.09
C ARG A 7 -13.69 16.34 18.82
N PRO A 8 -12.56 16.83 18.27
CA PRO A 8 -11.85 16.04 17.28
C PRO A 8 -11.42 14.78 18.02
N GLU A 9 -12.22 13.72 17.86
CA GLU A 9 -11.84 12.36 18.18
C GLU A 9 -10.52 12.15 17.46
N GLU A 10 -9.44 12.15 18.23
CA GLU A 10 -8.27 11.29 18.10
C GLU A 10 -8.40 10.45 16.82
N THR A 11 -7.99 11.02 15.69
CA THR A 11 -7.71 10.22 14.49
C THR A 11 -6.51 9.42 14.91
N GLY A 12 -6.79 8.25 15.50
CA GLY A 12 -5.80 7.30 15.90
C GLY A 12 -4.87 7.16 14.71
N SER A 13 -3.64 7.62 14.87
CA SER A 13 -2.53 7.20 14.03
C SER A 13 -2.20 5.74 14.37
N ASP A 14 -3.23 4.91 14.49
CA ASP A 14 -3.09 3.48 14.49
C ASP A 14 -2.61 3.15 13.07
N PRO A 15 -1.38 2.64 12.92
CA PRO A 15 -0.91 2.21 11.61
C PRO A 15 -1.89 1.13 11.14
N VAL A 16 -2.77 1.49 10.21
CA VAL A 16 -3.63 0.51 9.54
C VAL A 16 -2.68 -0.39 8.76
N GLU A 17 -2.32 -1.53 9.34
CA GLU A 17 -1.47 -2.50 8.67
C GLU A 17 -2.16 -2.96 7.39
N LEU A 18 -1.51 -2.66 6.26
CA LEU A 18 -2.03 -3.04 4.96
C LEU A 18 -1.96 -4.56 4.80
N THR A 19 -3.09 -5.14 4.43
CA THR A 19 -3.15 -6.55 4.05
C THR A 19 -2.21 -6.81 2.87
N ARG A 20 -1.76 -8.07 2.70
CA ARG A 20 -0.90 -8.46 1.58
C ARG A 20 -1.51 -8.09 0.22
N ALA A 21 -2.81 -8.26 0.05
CA ALA A 21 -3.51 -7.89 -1.19
C ALA A 21 -3.46 -6.38 -1.43
N GLN A 22 -3.69 -5.56 -0.40
CA GLN A 22 -3.60 -4.10 -0.52
C GLN A 22 -2.17 -3.64 -0.85
N ARG A 23 -1.16 -4.23 -0.22
CA ARG A 23 0.25 -3.94 -0.52
C ARG A 23 0.60 -4.29 -1.97
N TYR A 24 0.16 -5.45 -2.43
CA TYR A 24 0.32 -5.87 -3.83
C TYR A 24 -0.33 -4.91 -4.82
N HIS A 25 -1.61 -4.57 -4.60
CA HIS A 25 -2.32 -3.65 -5.48
C HIS A 25 -1.73 -2.24 -5.43
N GLY A 26 -1.40 -1.74 -4.24
CA GLY A 26 -0.75 -0.44 -4.06
C GLY A 26 0.58 -0.36 -4.82
N ALA A 27 1.45 -1.36 -4.63
CA ALA A 27 2.75 -1.38 -5.31
C ALA A 27 2.61 -1.50 -6.83
N ARG A 28 1.66 -2.30 -7.34
CA ARG A 28 1.38 -2.41 -8.78
C ARG A 28 0.84 -1.13 -9.39
N LEU A 29 -0.02 -0.40 -8.67
CA LEU A 29 -0.56 0.88 -9.12
C LEU A 29 0.54 1.95 -9.21
N VAL A 30 1.38 2.06 -8.17
CA VAL A 30 2.53 2.97 -8.19
C VAL A 30 3.47 2.66 -9.35
N ALA A 31 3.84 1.39 -9.53
CA ALA A 31 4.71 0.98 -10.62
C ALA A 31 4.12 1.31 -12.01
N SER A 32 2.80 1.29 -12.17
CA SER A 32 2.14 1.66 -13.42
C SER A 32 2.05 3.17 -13.68
N ALA A 33 2.09 3.98 -12.63
CA ALA A 33 1.95 5.43 -12.69
C ALA A 33 3.29 6.17 -12.68
N ALA A 34 4.34 5.55 -12.14
CA ALA A 34 5.67 6.13 -12.02
C ALA A 34 6.31 6.35 -13.40
N LYS A 35 7.13 7.40 -13.50
CA LYS A 35 7.84 7.76 -14.74
C LYS A 35 9.03 6.85 -15.02
N ASP A 36 9.71 6.45 -13.95
CA ASP A 36 10.92 5.65 -13.96
C ASP A 36 11.08 4.92 -12.61
N ALA A 37 12.16 4.14 -12.48
CA ALA A 37 12.40 3.32 -11.30
C ALA A 37 12.69 4.14 -10.03
N GLU A 38 13.33 5.30 -10.16
CA GLU A 38 13.65 6.16 -9.02
C GLU A 38 12.39 6.84 -8.49
N ASP A 39 11.56 7.38 -9.40
CA ASP A 39 10.24 7.94 -9.08
C ASP A 39 9.34 6.90 -8.40
N CYS A 40 9.34 5.66 -8.92
CA CYS A 40 8.61 4.55 -8.31
C CYS A 40 9.08 4.25 -6.87
N ALA A 41 10.38 4.21 -6.64
CA ALA A 41 10.95 3.94 -5.31
C ALA A 41 10.56 5.02 -4.29
N LEU A 42 10.59 6.30 -4.68
CA LEU A 42 10.17 7.41 -3.82
C LEU A 42 8.68 7.33 -3.46
N LEU A 43 7.83 7.03 -4.45
CA LEU A 43 6.38 6.91 -4.24
C LEU A 43 6.02 5.71 -3.34
N LEU A 44 6.70 4.56 -3.51
CA LEU A 44 6.51 3.40 -2.64
C LEU A 44 6.92 3.70 -1.19
N ALA A 45 8.07 4.35 -1.00
CA ALA A 45 8.56 4.72 0.33
C ALA A 45 7.61 5.65 1.07
N ALA A 46 7.00 6.62 0.36
CA ALA A 46 5.99 7.52 0.93
C ALA A 46 4.73 6.78 1.43
N LEU A 47 4.43 5.61 0.87
CA LEU A 47 3.31 4.76 1.27
C LEU A 47 3.70 3.64 2.27
N GLY A 48 4.97 3.57 2.66
CA GLY A 48 5.50 2.45 3.47
C GLY A 48 5.49 1.11 2.73
N LEU A 49 5.54 1.12 1.40
CA LEU A 49 5.59 -0.05 0.53
C LEU A 49 7.02 -0.30 0.01
N THR A 50 7.24 -1.51 -0.47
CA THR A 50 8.48 -1.93 -1.13
C THR A 50 8.20 -2.51 -2.52
N ALA A 51 9.22 -2.59 -3.38
CA ALA A 51 9.07 -3.23 -4.68
C ALA A 51 8.67 -4.72 -4.56
N ALA A 52 9.09 -5.39 -3.48
CA ALA A 52 8.75 -6.79 -3.22
C ALA A 52 7.24 -7.00 -2.99
N ASP A 53 6.53 -5.99 -2.48
CA ASP A 53 5.09 -6.06 -2.28
C ASP A 53 4.33 -6.22 -3.61
N GLY A 54 4.86 -5.68 -4.72
CA GLY A 54 4.27 -5.76 -6.05
C GLY A 54 4.48 -7.10 -6.76
N VAL A 55 5.18 -8.05 -6.14
CA VAL A 55 5.46 -9.36 -6.73
C VAL A 55 4.36 -10.34 -6.32
N ALA A 56 3.62 -10.85 -7.30
CA ALA A 56 2.71 -11.96 -7.06
C ALA A 56 3.55 -13.20 -6.72
N GLU A 57 3.27 -13.86 -5.59
CA GLU A 57 3.72 -15.24 -5.41
C GLU A 57 3.12 -16.05 -6.55
N THR A 58 3.97 -16.38 -7.53
CA THR A 58 3.55 -17.26 -8.60
C THR A 58 3.28 -18.60 -7.93
N PRO A 59 2.08 -19.20 -8.06
CA PRO A 59 1.88 -20.54 -7.56
C PRO A 59 2.94 -21.41 -8.23
N ALA A 60 3.81 -22.03 -7.43
CA ALA A 60 4.86 -22.91 -7.90
C ALA A 60 4.28 -23.79 -8.98
N ALA A 61 4.80 -23.66 -10.20
CA ALA A 61 4.24 -24.24 -11.40
C ALA A 61 3.79 -25.68 -11.10
N VAL A 62 2.48 -25.92 -11.20
CA VAL A 62 1.93 -27.28 -11.25
C VAL A 62 2.57 -27.92 -12.48
N ARG A 63 3.72 -28.57 -12.28
CA ARG A 63 4.34 -29.48 -13.23
C ARG A 63 3.33 -30.60 -13.40
N ARG A 64 2.45 -30.46 -14.40
CA ARG A 64 1.68 -31.58 -14.93
C ARG A 64 2.66 -32.47 -15.68
N SER A 65 3.16 -33.49 -14.98
CA SER A 65 3.79 -34.68 -15.57
C SER A 65 2.71 -35.70 -15.90
#